data_AF-A0A5K1K001-F1
#
_entry.id   AF-A0A5K1K001-F1
#
_cell.length_a   1.000
_cell.length_b   1.000
_cell.length_c   1.000
_cell.angle_alpha   90.00
_cell.angle_beta   90.00
_cell.angle_gamma   90.00
#
_symmetry.space_group_name_H-M   'P 1'
#
loop_
_entity.id
_entity.type
_entity.pdbx_description
1 polymer ?
#
loop_
_entity_poly.entity_id
_entity_poly.type
_entity_poly.pdbx_seq_one_letter_code
_entity_poly.pdbx_strand_id
1 'polypeptide(L)'
;PGDSGDGEDNAWTLLKRLGYTSICNDFAAADHFHSLANVMIMAFNLRYFFDRLDMWFEPIENEDSTYRLCSIWVLPYDLTAGQKITFHSTDPHRLPLPSREYLRIHAACCRVAQLSGASFMFDQLEDMDSDPDP
;
A
#
# COMPACT_ATOMS: atom_id res chain seq x y z
N PRO A 1 12.92 -11.94 -28.63
CA PRO A 1 12.01 -12.58 -27.63
C PRO A 1 12.76 -12.66 -26.30
N GLY A 2 12.70 -11.66 -25.41
CA GLY A 2 11.59 -10.85 -24.93
C GLY A 2 12.04 -10.58 -23.49
N ASP A 3 12.80 -9.52 -23.29
CA ASP A 3 13.47 -9.21 -22.04
C ASP A 3 12.57 -8.25 -21.26
N SER A 4 11.88 -8.79 -20.27
CA SER A 4 10.94 -8.12 -19.39
C SER A 4 11.65 -7.64 -18.11
N GLY A 5 12.72 -6.86 -18.26
CA GLY A 5 13.55 -6.35 -17.15
C GLY A 5 13.29 -4.88 -16.77
N ASP A 6 12.51 -4.15 -17.55
CA ASP A 6 12.51 -2.68 -17.49
C ASP A 6 11.56 -2.09 -16.42
N GLY A 7 10.74 -2.94 -15.80
CA GLY A 7 9.70 -2.54 -14.84
C GLY A 7 10.21 -2.31 -13.42
N GLU A 8 11.05 -3.21 -12.90
CA GLU A 8 11.49 -3.18 -11.50
C GLU A 8 12.49 -2.06 -11.23
N ASP A 9 13.43 -1.83 -12.16
CA ASP A 9 14.46 -0.80 -12.02
C ASP A 9 13.87 0.62 -11.98
N ASN A 10 12.72 0.84 -12.64
CA ASN A 10 12.05 2.14 -12.64
C ASN A 10 11.38 2.45 -11.29
N ALA A 11 10.76 1.43 -10.66
CA ALA A 11 10.01 1.60 -9.43
C ALA A 11 10.95 1.90 -8.26
N TRP A 12 12.06 1.15 -8.17
CA TRP A 12 13.12 1.39 -7.17
C TRP A 12 13.75 2.77 -7.33
N THR A 13 14.01 3.17 -8.57
CA THR A 13 14.57 4.50 -8.85
C THR A 13 13.60 5.62 -8.48
N LEU A 14 12.30 5.44 -8.72
CA LEU A 14 11.25 6.38 -8.33
C LEU A 14 11.16 6.52 -6.82
N LEU A 15 11.11 5.40 -6.08
CA LEU A 15 11.05 5.40 -4.62
C LEU A 15 12.27 6.09 -3.99
N LYS A 16 13.48 5.81 -4.50
CA LYS A 16 14.70 6.52 -4.09
C LYS A 16 14.62 8.03 -4.35
N ARG A 17 14.11 8.44 -5.52
CA ARG A 17 13.91 9.87 -5.86
C ARG A 17 12.88 10.56 -4.96
N LEU A 18 11.87 9.82 -4.48
CA LEU A 18 10.88 10.31 -3.52
C LEU A 18 11.39 10.33 -2.07
N GLY A 19 12.65 9.93 -1.84
CA GLY A 19 13.31 9.96 -0.54
C GLY A 19 13.22 8.66 0.26
N TYR A 20 12.63 7.60 -0.29
CA TYR A 20 12.42 6.31 0.38
C TYR A 20 13.61 5.35 0.24
N THR A 21 14.83 5.88 0.23
CA THR A 21 16.06 5.11 0.01
C THR A 21 16.32 4.09 1.11
N SER A 22 15.98 4.40 2.37
CA SER A 22 16.06 3.47 3.52
C SER A 22 15.17 2.24 3.28
N ILE A 23 13.91 2.48 2.92
CA ILE A 23 12.94 1.43 2.64
C ILE A 23 13.40 0.54 1.48
N CYS A 24 13.95 1.14 0.42
CA CYS A 24 14.47 0.37 -0.70
C CYS A 24 15.62 -0.57 -0.30
N ASN A 25 16.48 -0.10 0.60
CA ASN A 25 17.57 -0.92 1.12
C ASN A 25 17.04 -2.01 2.07
N ASP A 26 16.02 -1.70 2.87
CA ASP A 26 15.38 -2.64 3.79
C ASP A 26 14.66 -3.77 3.04
N PHE A 27 13.94 -3.46 1.94
CA PHE A 27 13.31 -4.48 1.10
C PHE A 27 14.31 -5.31 0.28
N ALA A 28 15.46 -4.73 -0.10
CA ALA A 28 16.52 -5.46 -0.80
C ALA A 28 17.27 -6.44 0.13
N ALA A 29 17.20 -6.23 1.45
CA ALA A 29 17.62 -7.21 2.43
C ALA A 29 16.53 -8.27 2.56
N ALA A 30 16.83 -9.52 2.20
CA ALA A 30 15.90 -10.65 2.11
C ALA A 30 15.04 -10.92 3.37
N ASP A 31 15.38 -10.34 4.52
CA ASP A 31 14.72 -10.56 5.80
C ASP A 31 13.45 -9.71 6.04
N HIS A 32 13.16 -8.70 5.21
CA HIS A 32 12.02 -7.78 5.46
C HIS A 32 10.85 -7.91 4.48
N PHE A 33 10.98 -8.74 3.45
CA PHE A 33 9.88 -9.02 2.52
C PHE A 33 8.67 -9.65 3.22
N HIS A 34 8.92 -10.46 4.27
CA HIS A 34 7.89 -11.15 5.05
C HIS A 34 7.72 -10.57 6.47
N SER A 35 7.69 -9.24 6.59
CA SER A 35 7.40 -8.58 7.87
C SER A 35 5.90 -8.43 8.10
N LEU A 36 5.42 -8.77 9.31
CA LEU A 36 4.04 -8.48 9.73
C LEU A 36 3.72 -6.98 9.70
N ALA A 37 4.72 -6.11 9.81
CA ALA A 37 4.55 -4.67 9.68
C ALA A 37 4.22 -4.23 8.24
N ASN A 38 4.35 -5.12 7.24
CA ASN A 38 3.92 -4.88 5.86
C ASN A 38 2.65 -5.65 5.49
N VAL A 39 2.01 -6.32 6.44
CA VAL A 39 0.79 -7.11 6.20
C VAL A 39 -0.38 -6.45 6.90
N MET A 40 -1.48 -6.28 6.17
CA MET A 40 -2.76 -5.86 6.75
C MET A 40 -3.86 -6.77 6.24
N ILE A 41 -4.67 -7.30 7.15
CA ILE A 41 -5.86 -8.07 6.81
C ILE A 41 -7.06 -7.13 6.90
N MET A 42 -7.86 -7.11 5.83
CA MET A 42 -9.06 -6.28 5.73
C MET A 42 -10.27 -7.12 5.35
N ALA A 43 -11.47 -6.58 5.58
CA ALA A 43 -12.68 -7.12 4.98
C ALA A 43 -12.56 -7.08 3.44
N PHE A 44 -13.09 -8.10 2.77
CA PHE A 44 -12.94 -8.31 1.31
C PHE A 44 -13.23 -7.04 0.49
N ASN A 45 -14.34 -6.35 0.78
CA ASN A 45 -14.71 -5.13 0.05
C ASN A 45 -13.75 -3.95 0.31
N LEU A 46 -13.15 -3.85 1.49
CA LEU A 46 -12.17 -2.79 1.80
C LEU A 46 -10.82 -3.08 1.16
N ARG A 47 -10.40 -4.34 1.21
CA ARG A 47 -9.20 -4.83 0.53
C ARG A 47 -9.24 -4.44 -0.95
N TYR A 48 -10.37 -4.69 -1.63
CA TYR A 48 -10.55 -4.35 -3.03
C TYR A 48 -10.22 -2.88 -3.36
N PHE A 49 -10.69 -1.93 -2.55
CA PHE A 49 -10.36 -0.51 -2.77
C PHE A 49 -8.91 -0.17 -2.42
N PHE A 50 -8.34 -0.86 -1.44
CA PHE A 50 -6.95 -0.65 -1.02
C PHE A 50 -5.96 -1.12 -2.10
N ASP A 51 -6.18 -2.31 -2.65
CA ASP A 51 -5.32 -2.92 -3.68
C ASP A 51 -5.37 -2.12 -4.99
N ARG A 52 -6.56 -1.59 -5.35
CA ARG A 52 -6.78 -0.74 -6.53
C ARG A 52 -6.28 0.70 -6.41
N LEU A 53 -5.66 1.05 -5.27
CA LEU A 53 -5.20 2.41 -5.00
C LEU A 53 -6.34 3.47 -5.01
N ASP A 54 -7.55 3.05 -4.68
CA ASP A 54 -8.75 3.89 -4.60
C ASP A 54 -9.12 4.28 -3.15
N MET A 55 -8.45 3.67 -2.16
CA MET A 55 -8.56 3.96 -0.73
C MET A 55 -7.19 3.88 -0.06
N TRP A 56 -6.85 4.84 0.79
CA TRP A 56 -5.57 4.88 1.51
C TRP A 56 -5.69 5.52 2.88
N PHE A 57 -4.65 5.30 3.71
CA PHE A 57 -4.53 5.88 5.03
C PHE A 57 -3.50 7.01 5.03
N GLU A 58 -3.95 8.24 5.21
CA GLU A 58 -3.06 9.40 5.33
C GLU A 58 -2.68 9.62 6.80
N PRO A 59 -1.40 9.51 7.18
CA PRO A 59 -1.03 9.63 8.59
C PRO A 59 -1.29 11.03 9.14
N ILE A 60 -1.87 11.10 10.34
CA ILE A 60 -2.06 12.38 11.03
C ILE A 60 -0.77 12.73 11.78
N GLU A 61 -0.25 13.93 11.57
CA GLU A 61 0.97 14.40 12.23
C GLU A 61 0.81 14.43 13.75
N ASN A 62 1.86 14.02 14.46
CA ASN A 62 1.92 13.96 15.93
C ASN A 62 0.93 12.97 16.59
N GLU A 63 0.30 12.09 15.82
CA GLU A 63 -0.52 11.01 16.35
C GLU A 63 0.00 9.64 15.89
N ASP A 64 0.32 8.78 16.85
CA ASP A 64 0.81 7.44 16.59
C ASP A 64 -0.31 6.52 16.10
N SER A 65 0.01 5.69 15.12
CA SER A 65 -0.89 4.70 14.52
C SER A 65 -2.28 5.24 14.16
N THR A 66 -2.35 6.53 13.84
CA THR A 66 -3.61 7.23 13.58
C THR A 66 -3.57 7.91 12.22
N TYR A 67 -4.66 7.73 11.47
CA TYR A 67 -4.73 8.05 10.07
C TYR A 67 -6.09 8.68 9.74
N ARG A 68 -6.08 9.53 8.72
CA ARG A 68 -7.27 9.93 8.00
C ARG A 68 -7.53 8.92 6.90
N LEU A 69 -8.71 8.32 6.92
CA LEU A 69 -9.17 7.46 5.85
C LEU A 69 -9.52 8.30 4.63
N CYS A 70 -8.89 8.02 3.50
CA CYS A 70 -9.12 8.71 2.25
C CYS A 70 -9.62 7.71 1.21
N SER A 71 -10.61 8.09 0.42
CA SER A 71 -11.08 7.27 -0.70
C SER A 71 -11.76 8.16 -1.74
N ILE A 72 -11.76 7.70 -2.98
CA ILE A 72 -12.51 8.30 -4.08
C ILE A 72 -13.92 7.70 -4.25
N TRP A 73 -14.21 6.59 -3.55
CA TRP A 73 -15.50 5.91 -3.59
C TRP A 73 -16.22 5.98 -2.24
N VAL A 74 -17.51 5.67 -2.26
CA VAL A 74 -18.27 5.43 -1.03
C VAL A 74 -17.83 4.09 -0.45
N LEU A 75 -17.41 4.10 0.81
CA LEU A 75 -16.90 2.92 1.48
C LEU A 75 -18.03 2.13 2.17
N PRO A 76 -17.88 0.80 2.30
CA PRO A 76 -18.79 -0.04 3.07
C PRO A 76 -18.60 0.12 4.58
N TYR A 77 -19.49 -0.49 5.37
CA TYR A 77 -19.40 -0.58 6.84
C TYR A 77 -19.45 0.75 7.59
N ASP A 78 -20.22 1.70 7.07
CA ASP A 78 -20.35 3.07 7.63
C ASP A 78 -19.02 3.83 7.72
N LEU A 79 -18.00 3.37 6.98
CA LEU A 79 -16.75 4.08 6.84
C LEU A 79 -16.94 5.27 5.89
N THR A 80 -16.31 6.38 6.23
CA THR A 80 -16.41 7.61 5.44
C THR A 80 -15.03 8.20 5.16
N ALA A 81 -14.86 8.72 3.95
CA ALA A 81 -13.66 9.51 3.63
C ALA A 81 -13.59 10.72 4.57
N GLY A 82 -12.40 11.00 5.10
CA GLY A 82 -12.14 12.00 6.12
C GLY A 82 -12.23 11.46 7.56
N GLN A 83 -12.77 10.25 7.78
CA GLN A 83 -12.85 9.63 9.09
C GLN A 83 -11.45 9.40 9.70
N LYS A 84 -11.34 9.63 10.99
CA LYS A 84 -10.13 9.34 11.77
C LYS A 84 -10.16 7.89 12.24
N ILE A 85 -9.13 7.13 11.89
CA ILE A 85 -8.96 5.72 12.21
C ILE A 85 -7.66 5.55 13.00
N THR A 86 -7.72 4.84 14.13
CA THR A 86 -6.55 4.48 14.93
C THR A 86 -6.41 2.96 14.96
N PHE A 87 -5.22 2.47 14.60
CA PHE A 87 -4.91 1.06 14.69
C PHE A 87 -4.48 0.71 16.11
N HIS A 88 -4.99 -0.42 16.59
CA HIS A 88 -4.69 -0.93 17.93
C HIS A 88 -4.15 -2.35 17.82
N SER A 89 -3.13 -2.66 18.62
CA SER A 89 -2.63 -4.02 18.80
C SER A 89 -2.81 -4.41 20.26
N THR A 90 -3.29 -5.62 20.49
CA THR A 90 -3.38 -6.22 21.83
C THR A 90 -2.03 -6.72 22.33
N ASP A 91 -1.07 -6.94 21.42
CA ASP A 91 0.31 -7.34 21.73
C ASP A 91 1.27 -6.72 20.70
N PRO A 92 1.78 -5.50 20.95
CA PRO A 92 2.65 -4.79 20.01
C PRO A 92 3.97 -5.52 19.71
N HIS A 93 4.42 -6.43 20.56
CA HIS A 93 5.67 -7.16 20.37
C HIS A 93 5.51 -8.35 19.42
N ARG A 94 4.36 -9.03 19.45
CA ARG A 94 4.08 -10.21 18.61
C ARG A 94 3.23 -9.89 17.39
N LEU A 95 2.43 -8.83 17.47
CA LEU A 95 1.50 -8.36 16.44
C LEU A 95 1.79 -6.88 16.17
N PRO A 96 2.94 -6.57 15.54
CA PRO A 96 3.25 -5.20 15.20
C PRO A 96 2.19 -4.65 14.26
N LEU A 97 1.86 -3.37 14.43
CA LEU A 97 0.95 -2.69 13.54
C LEU A 97 1.60 -2.44 12.18
N PRO A 98 0.80 -2.28 11.11
CA PRO A 98 1.31 -1.90 9.81
C PRO A 98 2.15 -0.62 9.88
N SER A 99 3.31 -0.64 9.23
CA SER A 99 4.28 0.45 9.28
C SER A 99 3.66 1.73 8.72
N ARG A 100 3.78 2.80 9.50
CA ARG A 100 3.39 4.15 9.08
C ARG A 100 4.08 4.57 7.78
N GLU A 101 5.31 4.11 7.56
CA GLU A 101 6.08 4.47 6.38
C GLU A 101 5.57 3.76 5.11
N TYR A 102 5.23 2.47 5.22
CA TYR A 102 4.66 1.71 4.10
C TYR A 102 3.28 2.25 3.70
N LEU A 103 2.46 2.64 4.69
CA LEU A 103 1.19 3.30 4.43
C LEU A 103 1.37 4.66 3.76
N ARG A 104 2.44 5.40 4.04
CA ARG A 104 2.77 6.65 3.33
C ARG A 104 3.14 6.41 1.87
N ILE A 105 3.90 5.35 1.59
CA ILE A 105 4.22 4.97 0.21
C ILE A 105 2.93 4.62 -0.53
N HIS A 106 2.09 3.76 0.05
CA HIS A 106 0.81 3.39 -0.55
C HIS A 106 -0.07 4.62 -0.82
N ALA A 107 -0.18 5.54 0.13
CA ALA A 107 -0.89 6.81 -0.06
C ALA A 107 -0.30 7.66 -1.20
N ALA A 108 1.03 7.72 -1.33
CA ALA A 108 1.68 8.42 -2.43
C ALA A 108 1.37 7.76 -3.78
N CYS A 109 1.42 6.43 -3.86
CA CYS A 109 1.04 5.67 -5.05
C CYS A 109 -0.43 5.93 -5.43
N CYS A 110 -1.35 5.93 -4.46
CA CYS A 110 -2.75 6.29 -4.69
C CYS A 110 -2.87 7.68 -5.30
N ARG A 111 -2.22 8.68 -4.71
CA ARG A 111 -2.26 10.05 -5.24
C ARG A 111 -1.72 10.14 -6.68
N VAL A 112 -0.63 9.42 -6.98
CA VAL A 112 -0.09 9.37 -8.34
C VAL A 112 -1.08 8.71 -9.31
N ALA A 113 -1.64 7.56 -8.94
CA ALA A 113 -2.61 6.83 -9.76
C ALA A 113 -3.88 7.65 -10.03
N GLN A 114 -4.38 8.38 -9.03
CA GLN A 114 -5.53 9.26 -9.17
C GLN A 114 -5.23 10.46 -10.08
N LEU A 115 -4.05 11.09 -9.94
CA LEU A 115 -3.66 12.24 -10.76
C LEU A 115 -3.33 11.85 -12.21
N SER A 116 -2.87 10.63 -12.44
CA SER A 116 -2.58 10.12 -13.80
C SER A 116 -3.79 9.47 -14.47
N GLY A 117 -4.90 9.25 -13.74
CA GLY A 117 -6.06 8.50 -14.21
C GLY A 117 -5.80 6.99 -14.33
N ALA A 118 -4.76 6.46 -13.70
CA ALA A 118 -4.33 5.06 -13.83
C ALA A 118 -4.84 4.13 -12.72
N SER A 119 -5.73 4.57 -11.83
CA SER A 119 -6.18 3.73 -10.69
C SER A 119 -6.83 2.41 -11.12
N PHE A 120 -7.45 2.37 -12.31
CA PHE A 120 -8.06 1.16 -12.86
C PHE A 120 -7.07 0.18 -13.53
N MET A 121 -5.80 0.56 -13.71
CA MET A 121 -4.83 -0.30 -14.39
C MET A 121 -4.26 -1.38 -13.45
N PHE A 122 -4.39 -1.20 -12.13
CA PHE A 122 -3.84 -2.13 -11.15
C PHE A 122 -4.56 -3.49 -11.08
N ASP A 123 -5.83 -3.56 -11.50
CA ASP A 123 -6.55 -4.84 -11.60
C ASP A 123 -5.89 -5.82 -12.58
N GLN A 124 -5.38 -5.28 -13.69
CA GLN A 124 -4.79 -6.09 -14.76
C GLN A 124 -3.46 -6.71 -14.34
N LEU A 125 -2.78 -6.14 -13.34
CA LEU A 125 -1.52 -6.69 -12.82
C LEU A 125 -1.77 -7.93 -11.96
N GLU A 126 -2.83 -7.98 -11.16
CA GLU A 126 -3.17 -9.17 -10.34
C GLU A 126 -3.64 -10.35 -11.22
N ASP A 127 -4.32 -10.07 -12.33
CA ASP A 127 -4.79 -11.11 -13.26
C ASP A 127 -3.65 -11.77 -14.06
N MET A 128 -2.51 -11.07 -14.26
CA MET A 128 -1.36 -11.58 -15.01
C MET A 128 -0.50 -12.59 -14.22
N ASP A 129 -0.63 -12.66 -12.90
CA ASP A 129 0.02 -13.68 -12.06
C ASP A 129 -0.80 -14.99 -11.98
N SER A 130 -1.98 -15.03 -12.62
CA SER A 130 -2.86 -16.18 -12.70
C SER A 130 -2.73 -16.90 -14.06
N ASP A 131 -1.52 -17.28 -14.46
CA ASP A 131 -1.34 -18.23 -15.57
C ASP A 131 -1.14 -19.64 -14.98
N PRO A 132 -2.19 -20.49 -14.93
CA PRO A 132 -2.01 -21.89 -14.59
C PRO A 132 -1.30 -22.58 -15.76
N ASP A 133 -0.01 -22.84 -15.60
CA ASP A 133 0.78 -23.68 -16.51
C ASP A 133 0.02 -25.01 -16.76
N PRO A 134 -0.16 -25.44 -18.04
CA PRO A 134 -1.03 -26.57 -18.40
C PRO A 134 -0.50 -27.96 -18.03
#